data_AF-A0A0E3WT17-F1
#
_entry.id   AF-A0A0E3WT17-F1
#
_cell.length_a   1.000
_cell.length_b   1.000
_cell.length_c   1.000
_cell.angle_alpha   90.00
_cell.angle_beta   90.00
_cell.angle_gamma   90.00
#
_symmetry.space_group_name_H-M   'P 1'
#
loop_
_entity.id
_entity.type
_entity.pdbx_description
1 polymer ?
#
loop_
_entity_poly.entity_id
_entity_poly.type
_entity_poly.pdbx_seq_one_letter_code
_entity_poly.pdbx_strand_id
1 'polypeptide(L)'
;MFSVNEQKAIELGESGEKAVREQNEYDALQYIEYLRELGEELLRVDLPNVDFEKDLKRVAISLRNIGNKAVQKQIETVASNAAEVIGTLAEPSIEKNFSNALWSFSKAVQEIGKGAAQAEMPGAAVSAVKTLEIIGKGAVAKKMEVVTLWTTMSLEEIGYLAGKKQLQDLSNAAKTAREEIIKASEDNGFITRKQIVIYPQLISQTLSEFSDMQNLQPAGYEGKKSNEEFTEEEFFEEEAEEEEPETGASGKGK
;
A
#
# COMPACT_ATOMS: atom_id res chain seq x y z
N MET A 1 10.33 -20.94 -3.31
CA MET A 1 10.32 -21.25 -1.86
C MET A 1 10.58 -19.95 -1.11
N PHE A 2 9.80 -19.65 -0.07
CA PHE A 2 9.99 -18.43 0.73
C PHE A 2 11.14 -18.62 1.72
N SER A 3 11.83 -17.52 2.06
CA SER A 3 12.73 -17.49 3.21
C SER A 3 11.94 -17.66 4.51
N VAL A 4 12.62 -18.00 5.61
CA VAL A 4 11.98 -18.05 6.94
C VAL A 4 11.39 -16.69 7.33
N ASN A 5 12.07 -15.60 6.97
CA ASN A 5 11.60 -14.24 7.26
C ASN A 5 10.39 -13.86 6.39
N GLU A 6 10.38 -14.24 5.11
CA GLU A 6 9.21 -14.07 4.24
C GLU A 6 8.02 -14.81 4.82
N GLN A 7 8.21 -16.05 5.26
CA GLN A 7 7.13 -16.85 5.82
C GLN A 7 6.60 -16.28 7.14
N LYS A 8 7.50 -15.85 8.05
CA LYS A 8 7.13 -15.15 9.28
C LYS A 8 6.33 -13.87 8.99
N ALA A 9 6.76 -13.06 8.02
CA ALA A 9 6.03 -11.87 7.62
C ALA A 9 4.63 -12.19 7.05
N ILE A 10 4.49 -13.27 6.28
CA ILE A 10 3.18 -13.74 5.78
C ILE A 10 2.26 -14.11 6.95
N GLU A 11 2.73 -14.96 7.86
CA GLU A 11 1.94 -15.46 9.00
C GLU A 11 1.48 -14.32 9.93
N LEU A 12 2.35 -13.35 10.20
CA LEU A 12 2.00 -12.14 10.96
C LEU A 12 0.96 -11.29 10.21
N GLY A 13 1.13 -11.12 8.89
CA GLY A 13 0.19 -10.40 8.04
C GLY A 13 -1.21 -11.02 8.01
N GLU A 14 -1.30 -12.33 7.79
CA GLU A 14 -2.55 -13.07 7.76
C GLU A 14 -3.27 -13.03 9.12
N SER A 15 -2.51 -13.12 10.21
CA SER A 15 -3.05 -13.05 11.57
C SER A 15 -3.54 -11.64 11.92
N GLY A 16 -2.79 -10.60 11.53
CA GLY A 16 -3.22 -9.21 11.65
C GLY A 16 -4.47 -8.90 10.84
N GLU A 17 -4.55 -9.39 9.60
CA GLU A 17 -5.73 -9.21 8.75
C GLU A 17 -6.95 -9.92 9.35
N LYS A 18 -6.77 -11.13 9.90
CA LYS A 18 -7.81 -11.85 10.62
C LYS A 18 -8.31 -11.05 11.82
N ALA A 19 -7.42 -10.48 12.63
CA ALA A 19 -7.80 -9.64 13.76
C ALA A 19 -8.64 -8.43 13.33
N VAL A 20 -8.30 -7.79 12.21
CA VAL A 20 -9.12 -6.71 11.62
C VAL A 20 -10.49 -7.21 11.19
N ARG A 21 -10.59 -8.39 10.55
CA ARG A 21 -11.89 -8.99 10.18
C ARG A 21 -12.78 -9.24 11.39
N GLU A 22 -12.18 -9.64 12.50
CA GLU A 22 -12.84 -9.88 13.79
C GLU A 22 -13.05 -8.58 14.59
N GLN A 23 -12.70 -7.41 14.02
CA GLN A 23 -12.76 -6.09 14.66
C GLN A 23 -11.99 -6.02 15.99
N ASN A 24 -10.97 -6.86 16.15
CA ASN A 24 -10.07 -6.84 17.29
C ASN A 24 -8.88 -5.92 16.99
N GLU A 25 -9.12 -4.62 17.22
CA GLU A 25 -8.12 -3.57 16.98
C GLU A 25 -6.83 -3.77 17.77
N TYR A 26 -6.91 -4.24 19.02
CA TYR A 26 -5.74 -4.46 19.87
C TYR A 26 -4.80 -5.51 19.26
N ASP A 27 -5.35 -6.66 18.86
CA ASP A 27 -4.55 -7.72 18.24
C ASP A 27 -4.01 -7.27 16.87
N ALA A 28 -4.81 -6.55 16.07
CA ALA A 28 -4.38 -6.02 14.78
C ALA A 28 -3.17 -5.08 14.93
N LEU A 29 -3.22 -4.15 15.90
CA LEU A 29 -2.10 -3.27 16.23
C LEU A 29 -0.89 -4.07 16.72
N GLN A 30 -1.09 -5.10 17.56
CA GLN A 30 0.00 -5.96 18.02
C GLN A 30 0.70 -6.69 16.85
N TYR A 31 -0.04 -7.17 15.86
CA TYR A 31 0.55 -7.79 14.66
C TYR A 31 1.29 -6.78 13.78
N ILE A 32 0.84 -5.52 13.70
CA ILE A 32 1.59 -4.42 13.05
C ILE A 32 2.92 -4.18 13.78
N GLU A 33 2.91 -4.17 15.12
CA GLU A 33 4.13 -4.00 15.92
C GLU A 33 5.12 -5.15 15.70
N TYR A 34 4.65 -6.40 15.65
CA TYR A 34 5.51 -7.55 15.33
C TYR A 34 6.10 -7.49 13.92
N LEU A 35 5.36 -6.95 12.94
CA LEU A 35 5.89 -6.68 11.61
C LEU A 35 6.93 -5.54 11.62
N ARG A 36 6.75 -4.52 12.45
CA ARG A 36 7.78 -3.48 12.66
C ARG A 36 9.05 -4.09 13.20
N GLU A 37 8.95 -4.86 14.29
CA GLU A 37 10.10 -5.51 14.94
C GLU A 37 10.85 -6.41 13.95
N LEU A 38 10.13 -7.22 13.16
CA LEU A 38 10.73 -8.02 12.10
C LEU A 38 11.46 -7.15 11.05
N GLY A 39 10.83 -6.06 10.59
CA GLY A 39 11.46 -5.13 9.66
C GLY A 39 12.74 -4.50 10.23
N GLU A 40 12.70 -4.07 11.49
CA GLU A 40 13.86 -3.52 12.19
C GLU A 40 14.98 -4.55 12.36
N GLU A 41 14.65 -5.80 12.70
CA GLU A 41 15.62 -6.90 12.79
C GLU A 41 16.36 -7.08 11.46
N LEU A 42 15.63 -7.14 10.34
CA LEU A 42 16.20 -7.27 9.00
C LEU A 42 17.12 -6.09 8.65
N LEU A 43 16.78 -4.89 9.10
CA LEU A 43 17.54 -3.67 8.85
C LEU A 43 18.74 -3.49 9.80
N ARG A 44 18.77 -4.16 10.95
CA ARG A 44 19.92 -4.13 11.87
C ARG A 44 21.07 -5.03 11.42
N VAL A 45 20.79 -6.03 10.58
CA VAL A 45 21.83 -6.93 10.08
C VAL A 45 22.76 -6.17 9.13
N ASP A 46 24.03 -6.09 9.51
CA ASP A 46 25.10 -5.52 8.69
C ASP A 46 26.10 -6.61 8.33
N LEU A 47 25.66 -7.54 7.47
CA LEU A 47 26.48 -8.62 6.96
C LEU A 47 26.81 -8.38 5.48
N PRO A 48 28.08 -8.52 5.06
CA PRO A 48 28.45 -8.34 3.66
C PRO A 48 27.73 -9.36 2.78
N ASN A 49 27.18 -8.90 1.65
CA ASN A 49 26.46 -9.69 0.65
C ASN A 49 25.14 -10.32 1.12
N VAL A 50 24.54 -9.82 2.20
CA VAL A 50 23.20 -10.21 2.62
C VAL A 50 22.25 -9.07 2.31
N ASP A 51 21.32 -9.32 1.40
CA ASP A 51 20.28 -8.38 0.97
C ASP A 51 18.92 -8.86 1.47
N PHE A 52 18.30 -8.06 2.34
CA PHE A 52 16.99 -8.32 2.92
C PHE A 52 15.85 -7.59 2.19
N GLU A 53 16.10 -6.94 1.05
CA GLU A 53 15.07 -6.22 0.30
C GLU A 53 13.86 -7.10 -0.05
N LYS A 54 14.09 -8.39 -0.32
CA LYS A 54 13.00 -9.35 -0.58
C LYS A 54 12.17 -9.65 0.67
N ASP A 55 12.82 -9.79 1.83
CA ASP A 55 12.15 -10.03 3.10
C ASP A 55 11.37 -8.77 3.54
N LEU A 56 11.98 -7.59 3.40
CA LEU A 56 11.35 -6.29 3.66
C LEU A 56 10.18 -6.00 2.72
N LYS A 57 10.28 -6.40 1.44
CA LYS A 57 9.13 -6.38 0.52
C LYS A 57 7.97 -7.20 1.07
N ARG A 58 8.23 -8.34 1.72
CA ARG A 58 7.16 -9.14 2.31
C ARG A 58 6.55 -8.45 3.54
N VAL A 59 7.36 -7.83 4.40
CA VAL A 59 6.87 -6.99 5.50
C VAL A 59 5.96 -5.87 4.97
N ALA A 60 6.37 -5.20 3.89
CA ALA A 60 5.57 -4.16 3.22
C ALA A 60 4.19 -4.69 2.79
N ILE A 61 4.16 -5.85 2.12
CA ILE A 61 2.92 -6.48 1.65
C ILE A 61 2.00 -6.84 2.83
N SER A 62 2.55 -7.37 3.92
CA SER A 62 1.77 -7.75 5.09
C SER A 62 1.16 -6.52 5.79
N LEU A 63 1.95 -5.46 6.01
CA LEU A 63 1.45 -4.19 6.57
C LEU A 63 0.38 -3.57 5.67
N ARG A 64 0.58 -3.59 4.36
CA ARG A 64 -0.39 -3.14 3.36
C ARG A 64 -1.71 -3.90 3.45
N ASN A 65 -1.66 -5.23 3.54
CA ASN A 65 -2.87 -6.05 3.60
C ASN A 65 -3.68 -5.76 4.87
N ILE A 66 -3.01 -5.63 6.03
CA ILE A 66 -3.66 -5.21 7.28
C ILE A 66 -4.28 -3.81 7.12
N GLY A 67 -3.51 -2.84 6.63
CA GLY A 67 -3.96 -1.46 6.46
C GLY A 67 -5.14 -1.33 5.49
N ASN A 68 -5.10 -1.99 4.33
CA ASN A 68 -6.20 -2.01 3.37
C ASN A 68 -7.44 -2.69 3.97
N LYS A 69 -7.27 -3.79 4.72
CA LYS A 69 -8.40 -4.43 5.39
C LYS A 69 -9.01 -3.53 6.46
N ALA A 70 -8.18 -2.78 7.17
CA ALA A 70 -8.63 -1.82 8.17
C ALA A 70 -9.42 -0.68 7.53
N VAL A 71 -8.99 -0.18 6.36
CA VAL A 71 -9.78 0.76 5.56
C VAL A 71 -11.14 0.17 5.19
N GLN A 72 -11.19 -1.07 4.69
CA GLN A 72 -12.45 -1.73 4.35
C GLN A 72 -13.39 -1.87 5.56
N LYS A 73 -12.84 -2.14 6.75
CA LYS A 73 -13.60 -2.24 8.00
C LYS A 73 -13.72 -0.92 8.77
N GLN A 74 -13.35 0.20 8.18
CA GLN A 74 -13.46 1.56 8.77
C GLN A 74 -12.72 1.70 10.12
N ILE A 75 -11.59 1.00 10.29
CA ILE A 75 -10.75 1.06 11.51
C ILE A 75 -9.55 1.98 11.25
N GLU A 76 -9.74 3.29 11.48
CA GLU A 76 -8.77 4.34 11.12
C GLU A 76 -7.43 4.22 11.83
N THR A 77 -7.45 3.91 13.11
CA THR A 77 -6.24 3.74 13.93
C THR A 77 -5.31 2.65 13.37
N VAL A 78 -5.85 1.48 13.01
CA VAL A 78 -5.07 0.38 12.43
C VAL A 78 -4.52 0.75 11.05
N ALA A 79 -5.35 1.37 10.19
CA ALA A 79 -4.90 1.83 8.87
C ALA A 79 -3.78 2.88 8.96
N SER A 80 -3.93 3.86 9.88
CA SER A 80 -2.92 4.88 10.15
C SER A 80 -1.62 4.26 10.66
N ASN A 81 -1.72 3.34 11.63
CA ASN A 81 -0.54 2.73 12.24
C ASN A 81 0.23 1.85 11.25
N ALA A 82 -0.45 1.12 10.37
CA ALA A 82 0.20 0.37 9.30
C ALA A 82 1.03 1.28 8.37
N ALA A 83 0.50 2.45 8.00
CA ALA A 83 1.22 3.42 7.18
C ALA A 83 2.40 4.09 7.93
N GLU A 84 2.23 4.35 9.22
CA GLU A 84 3.27 4.94 10.09
C GLU A 84 4.44 3.98 10.31
N VAL A 85 4.16 2.70 10.58
CA VAL A 85 5.20 1.67 10.73
C VAL A 85 6.03 1.53 9.47
N ILE A 86 5.42 1.57 8.28
CA ILE A 86 6.18 1.61 7.02
C ILE A 86 7.12 2.83 6.99
N GLY A 87 6.65 3.99 7.47
CA GLY A 87 7.48 5.18 7.62
C GLY A 87 8.69 4.99 8.53
N THR A 88 8.51 4.30 9.68
CA THR A 88 9.64 4.00 10.59
C THR A 88 10.69 3.08 9.97
N LEU A 89 10.28 2.22 9.03
CA LEU A 89 11.19 1.31 8.31
C LEU A 89 11.85 1.98 7.08
N ALA A 90 11.31 3.11 6.62
CA ALA A 90 11.78 3.80 5.42
C ALA A 90 13.15 4.46 5.63
N GLU A 91 13.34 5.23 6.71
CA GLU A 91 14.62 5.92 6.99
C GLU A 91 15.83 4.99 7.01
N PRO A 92 15.86 3.91 7.80
CA PRO A 92 16.97 2.95 7.77
C PRO A 92 17.14 2.28 6.39
N SER A 93 16.05 2.06 5.64
CA SER A 93 16.12 1.52 4.27
C SER A 93 16.73 2.51 3.28
N ILE A 94 16.47 3.81 3.45
CA ILE A 94 17.11 4.89 2.69
C ILE A 94 18.61 4.87 2.95
N GLU A 95 19.04 4.76 4.21
CA GLU A 95 20.46 4.76 4.54
C GLU A 95 21.22 3.57 3.96
N LYS A 96 20.57 2.40 3.89
CA LYS A 96 21.12 1.20 3.24
C LYS A 96 21.01 1.17 1.72
N ASN A 97 20.41 2.19 1.10
CA ASN A 97 20.11 2.23 -0.34
C ASN A 97 19.20 1.08 -0.83
N PHE A 98 18.29 0.60 0.02
CA PHE A 98 17.40 -0.51 -0.29
C PHE A 98 16.23 -0.11 -1.19
N SER A 99 16.54 0.11 -2.47
CA SER A 99 15.63 0.73 -3.43
C SER A 99 14.37 -0.10 -3.73
N ASN A 100 14.43 -1.43 -3.81
CA ASN A 100 13.25 -2.27 -4.05
C ASN A 100 12.37 -2.37 -2.81
N ALA A 101 12.96 -2.35 -1.60
CA ALA A 101 12.21 -2.26 -0.35
C ALA A 101 11.44 -0.93 -0.29
N LEU A 102 12.11 0.19 -0.57
CA LEU A 102 11.47 1.52 -0.59
C LEU A 102 10.39 1.66 -1.66
N TRP A 103 10.59 1.04 -2.83
CA TRP A 103 9.54 0.95 -3.85
C TRP A 103 8.32 0.17 -3.33
N SER A 104 8.55 -0.97 -2.67
CA SER A 104 7.49 -1.78 -2.07
C SER A 104 6.76 -1.05 -0.94
N PHE A 105 7.48 -0.33 -0.10
CA PHE A 105 6.92 0.55 0.93
C PHE A 105 6.08 1.67 0.33
N SER A 106 6.57 2.33 -0.72
CA SER A 106 5.83 3.40 -1.41
C SER A 106 4.52 2.88 -1.99
N LYS A 107 4.52 1.68 -2.60
CA LYS A 107 3.31 1.05 -3.14
C LYS A 107 2.33 0.67 -2.03
N ALA A 108 2.83 0.06 -0.94
CA ALA A 108 2.01 -0.30 0.22
C ALA A 108 1.28 0.93 0.79
N VAL A 109 2.01 2.02 1.00
CA VAL A 109 1.47 3.26 1.57
C VAL A 109 0.52 3.97 0.60
N GLN A 110 0.80 3.93 -0.71
CA GLN A 110 -0.12 4.44 -1.72
C GLN A 110 -1.47 3.74 -1.66
N GLU A 111 -1.50 2.40 -1.61
CA GLU A 111 -2.74 1.64 -1.57
C GLU A 111 -3.56 1.98 -0.32
N ILE A 112 -2.93 1.99 0.87
CA ILE A 112 -3.59 2.39 2.13
C ILE A 112 -4.12 3.83 2.02
N GLY A 113 -3.28 4.76 1.55
CA GLY A 113 -3.63 6.18 1.47
C GLY A 113 -4.76 6.50 0.49
N LYS A 114 -4.81 5.80 -0.66
CA LYS A 114 -5.91 5.92 -1.63
C LYS A 114 -7.21 5.43 -1.03
N GLY A 115 -7.17 4.23 -0.42
CA GLY A 115 -8.33 3.64 0.23
C GLY A 115 -8.83 4.55 1.35
N ALA A 116 -7.95 5.03 2.22
CA ALA A 116 -8.29 5.92 3.32
C ALA A 116 -8.90 7.25 2.82
N ALA A 117 -8.36 7.85 1.75
CA ALA A 117 -8.93 9.06 1.16
C ALA A 117 -10.33 8.81 0.59
N GLN A 118 -10.56 7.67 -0.06
CA GLN A 118 -11.89 7.28 -0.59
C GLN A 118 -12.90 6.95 0.51
N ALA A 119 -12.43 6.36 1.61
CA ALA A 119 -13.21 6.01 2.79
C ALA A 119 -13.42 7.19 3.76
N GLU A 120 -12.89 8.38 3.43
CA GLU A 120 -13.00 9.58 4.28
C GLU A 120 -12.39 9.38 5.68
N MET A 121 -11.25 8.68 5.71
CA MET A 121 -10.41 8.41 6.90
C MET A 121 -9.17 9.33 6.89
N PRO A 122 -9.32 10.61 7.27
CA PRO A 122 -8.28 11.63 7.11
C PRO A 122 -7.01 11.34 7.89
N GLY A 123 -7.09 10.72 9.07
CA GLY A 123 -5.93 10.37 9.88
C GLY A 123 -5.01 9.39 9.14
N ALA A 124 -5.58 8.28 8.66
CA ALA A 124 -4.83 7.27 7.92
C ALA A 124 -4.28 7.82 6.59
N ALA A 125 -5.06 8.64 5.88
CA ALA A 125 -4.61 9.26 4.63
C ALA A 125 -3.49 10.29 4.86
N VAL A 126 -3.54 11.08 5.94
CA VAL A 126 -2.47 12.01 6.32
C VAL A 126 -1.19 11.25 6.68
N SER A 127 -1.30 10.14 7.43
CA SER A 127 -0.14 9.30 7.74
C SER A 127 0.48 8.70 6.48
N ALA A 128 -0.33 8.27 5.52
CA ALA A 128 0.17 7.83 4.22
C ALA A 128 0.91 8.93 3.44
N VAL A 129 0.36 10.16 3.41
CA VAL A 129 1.02 11.32 2.76
C VAL A 129 2.38 11.62 3.40
N LYS A 130 2.44 11.67 4.73
CA LYS A 130 3.70 11.91 5.47
C LYS A 130 4.74 10.83 5.19
N THR A 131 4.34 9.56 5.23
CA THR A 131 5.24 8.44 4.94
C THR A 131 5.76 8.50 3.50
N LEU A 132 4.92 8.79 2.51
CA LEU A 132 5.35 8.97 1.11
C LEU A 132 6.31 10.15 0.95
N GLU A 133 6.11 11.23 1.70
CA GLU A 133 7.00 12.38 1.70
C GLU A 133 8.41 12.02 2.19
N ILE A 134 8.50 11.28 3.30
CA ILE A 134 9.77 10.77 3.85
C ILE A 134 10.48 9.91 2.80
N ILE A 135 9.78 8.92 2.24
CA ILE A 135 10.34 8.01 1.24
C ILE A 135 10.80 8.80 -0.01
N GLY A 136 9.98 9.73 -0.50
CA GLY A 136 10.28 10.52 -1.70
C GLY A 136 11.50 11.43 -1.52
N LYS A 137 11.60 12.15 -0.40
CA LYS A 137 12.77 12.98 -0.09
C LYS A 137 14.04 12.14 0.06
N GLY A 138 13.95 11.00 0.74
CA GLY A 138 15.07 10.05 0.87
C GLY A 138 15.51 9.46 -0.47
N ALA A 139 14.55 9.10 -1.32
CA ALA A 139 14.80 8.60 -2.67
C ALA A 139 15.54 9.64 -3.53
N VAL A 140 15.14 10.91 -3.47
CA VAL A 140 15.87 12.00 -4.14
C VAL A 140 17.31 12.11 -3.63
N ALA A 141 17.50 12.10 -2.30
CA ALA A 141 18.82 12.22 -1.69
C ALA A 141 19.76 11.08 -2.10
N LYS A 142 19.23 9.86 -2.28
CA LYS A 142 19.98 8.67 -2.72
C LYS A 142 19.91 8.41 -4.23
N LYS A 143 19.37 9.34 -5.02
CA LYS A 143 19.24 9.24 -6.50
C LYS A 143 18.47 8.00 -6.97
N MET A 144 17.43 7.60 -6.25
CA MET A 144 16.55 6.47 -6.58
C MET A 144 15.39 6.93 -7.48
N GLU A 145 15.56 6.80 -8.79
CA GLU A 145 14.63 7.42 -9.76
C GLU A 145 13.23 6.81 -9.70
N VAL A 146 13.15 5.48 -9.73
CA VAL A 146 11.87 4.76 -9.72
C VAL A 146 11.07 5.08 -8.45
N VAL A 147 11.73 5.14 -7.29
CA VAL A 147 11.06 5.45 -6.00
C VAL A 147 10.58 6.90 -5.97
N THR A 148 11.37 7.83 -6.51
CA THR A 148 10.99 9.26 -6.61
C THR A 148 9.78 9.46 -7.51
N LEU A 149 9.78 8.84 -8.70
CA LEU A 149 8.66 8.90 -9.64
C LEU A 149 7.40 8.25 -9.04
N TRP A 150 7.56 7.11 -8.36
CA TRP A 150 6.43 6.43 -7.76
C TRP A 150 5.79 7.24 -6.62
N THR A 151 6.59 7.76 -5.68
CA THR A 151 6.07 8.55 -4.55
C THR A 151 5.35 9.82 -5.00
N THR A 152 5.87 10.53 -5.99
CA THR A 152 5.22 11.73 -6.55
C THR A 152 3.90 11.41 -7.25
N MET A 153 3.82 10.29 -7.96
CA MET A 153 2.57 9.77 -8.54
C MET A 153 1.57 9.38 -7.44
N SER A 154 2.01 8.64 -6.42
CA SER A 154 1.15 8.23 -5.30
C SER A 154 0.51 9.42 -4.57
N LEU A 155 1.29 10.48 -4.32
CA LEU A 155 0.79 11.70 -3.71
C LEU A 155 -0.22 12.44 -4.59
N GLU A 156 -0.02 12.44 -5.90
CA GLU A 156 -0.97 13.02 -6.86
C GLU A 156 -2.31 12.28 -6.84
N GLU A 157 -2.29 10.94 -6.83
CA GLU A 157 -3.50 10.12 -6.77
C GLU A 157 -4.27 10.32 -5.45
N ILE A 158 -3.58 10.30 -4.30
CA ILE A 158 -4.20 10.54 -3.00
C ILE A 158 -4.79 11.96 -2.97
N GLY A 159 -4.05 12.97 -3.43
CA GLY A 159 -4.51 14.36 -3.45
C GLY A 159 -5.72 14.58 -4.37
N TYR A 160 -5.79 13.86 -5.49
CA TYR A 160 -6.93 13.86 -6.40
C TYR A 160 -8.18 13.22 -5.76
N LEU A 161 -8.04 12.05 -5.15
CA LEU A 161 -9.13 11.35 -4.47
C LEU A 161 -9.66 12.17 -3.28
N ALA A 162 -8.77 12.73 -2.47
CA ALA A 162 -9.13 13.64 -1.38
C ALA A 162 -9.92 14.85 -1.88
N GLY A 163 -9.51 15.44 -3.01
CA GLY A 163 -10.23 16.54 -3.65
C GLY A 163 -11.65 16.17 -4.09
N LYS A 164 -11.83 14.97 -4.67
CA LYS A 164 -13.17 14.44 -5.01
C LYS A 164 -14.06 14.25 -3.79
N LYS A 165 -13.45 13.89 -2.65
CA LYS A 165 -14.12 13.71 -1.37
C LYS A 165 -14.23 14.98 -0.53
N GLN A 166 -13.89 16.13 -1.10
CA GLN A 166 -13.95 17.44 -0.42
C GLN A 166 -13.04 17.53 0.84
N LEU A 167 -12.05 16.64 0.96
CA LEU A 167 -11.03 16.65 2.01
C LEU A 167 -9.91 17.63 1.63
N GLN A 168 -10.22 18.93 1.62
CA GLN A 168 -9.32 19.95 1.07
C GLN A 168 -7.98 20.01 1.78
N ASP A 169 -7.95 19.87 3.10
CA ASP A 169 -6.70 19.90 3.87
C ASP A 169 -5.77 18.74 3.47
N LEU A 170 -6.32 17.53 3.31
CA LEU A 170 -5.58 16.36 2.82
C LEU A 170 -5.12 16.54 1.37
N SER A 171 -5.99 17.06 0.49
CA SER A 171 -5.63 17.34 -0.91
C SER A 171 -4.46 18.32 -1.00
N ASN A 172 -4.48 19.37 -0.17
CA ASN A 172 -3.42 20.38 -0.09
C ASN A 172 -2.15 19.81 0.53
N ALA A 173 -2.24 18.98 1.56
CA ALA A 173 -1.09 18.29 2.15
C ALA A 173 -0.38 17.40 1.12
N ALA A 174 -1.12 16.58 0.36
CA ALA A 174 -0.56 15.71 -0.66
C ALA A 174 0.12 16.50 -1.80
N LYS A 175 -0.50 17.61 -2.25
CA LYS A 175 0.09 18.52 -3.24
C LYS A 175 1.38 19.17 -2.72
N THR A 176 1.39 19.57 -1.46
CA THR A 176 2.54 20.21 -0.81
C THR A 176 3.71 19.23 -0.72
N ALA A 177 3.48 18.03 -0.19
CA ALA A 177 4.48 16.96 -0.12
C ALA A 177 5.07 16.63 -1.50
N ARG A 178 4.21 16.52 -2.53
CA ARG A 178 4.65 16.26 -3.91
C ARG A 178 5.52 17.38 -4.44
N GLU A 179 5.12 18.64 -4.21
CA GLU A 179 5.88 19.81 -4.64
C GLU A 179 7.23 19.92 -3.95
N GLU A 180 7.31 19.56 -2.67
CA GLU A 180 8.57 19.53 -1.92
C GLU A 180 9.55 18.47 -2.46
N ILE A 181 9.06 17.28 -2.83
CA ILE A 181 9.90 16.26 -3.48
C ILE A 181 10.40 16.76 -4.85
N ILE A 182 9.53 17.38 -5.65
CA ILE A 182 9.91 17.93 -6.97
C ILE A 182 11.00 18.99 -6.81
N LYS A 183 10.81 19.95 -5.89
CA LYS A 183 11.82 20.99 -5.61
C LYS A 183 13.13 20.39 -5.15
N ALA A 184 13.10 19.45 -4.20
CA ALA A 184 14.30 18.75 -3.75
C ALA A 184 15.01 18.04 -4.91
N SER A 185 14.26 17.42 -5.83
CA SER A 185 14.82 16.75 -7.00
C SER A 185 15.50 17.73 -7.96
N GLU A 186 14.87 18.88 -8.22
CA GLU A 186 15.40 19.94 -9.09
C GLU A 186 16.63 20.61 -8.48
N ASP A 187 16.60 20.93 -7.19
CA ASP A 187 17.73 21.53 -6.45
C ASP A 187 18.96 20.60 -6.44
N ASN A 188 18.73 19.28 -6.45
CA ASN A 188 19.78 18.27 -6.53
C ASN A 188 20.19 17.93 -7.97
N GLY A 189 19.61 18.58 -9.00
CA GLY A 189 19.85 18.28 -10.41
C GLY A 189 19.57 16.82 -10.77
N PHE A 190 18.54 16.21 -10.18
CA PHE A 190 18.24 14.78 -10.34
C PHE A 190 17.22 14.52 -11.46
N ILE A 191 15.93 14.59 -11.14
CA ILE A 191 14.82 14.41 -12.08
C ILE A 191 14.08 15.74 -12.17
N THR A 192 13.84 16.21 -13.39
CA THR A 192 13.12 17.47 -13.62
C THR A 192 11.62 17.33 -13.35
N ARG A 193 10.91 18.42 -13.03
CA ARG A 193 9.44 18.42 -12.98
C ARG A 193 8.82 17.86 -14.25
N LYS A 194 9.38 18.21 -15.41
CA LYS A 194 8.89 17.73 -16.71
C LYS A 194 8.89 16.21 -16.76
N GLN A 195 9.95 15.56 -16.29
CA GLN A 195 10.02 14.10 -16.20
C GLN A 195 9.00 13.55 -15.19
N ILE A 196 8.93 14.11 -13.99
CA ILE A 196 7.97 13.68 -12.95
C ILE A 196 6.51 13.76 -13.43
N VAL A 197 6.16 14.78 -14.22
CA VAL A 197 4.80 14.93 -14.76
C VAL A 197 4.53 14.02 -15.97
N ILE A 198 5.52 13.83 -16.85
CA ILE A 198 5.34 13.07 -18.09
C ILE A 198 5.37 11.55 -17.85
N TYR A 199 6.25 11.05 -16.98
CA TYR A 199 6.40 9.59 -16.82
C TYR A 199 5.13 8.86 -16.38
N PRO A 200 4.37 9.33 -15.38
CA PRO A 200 3.10 8.72 -15.01
C PRO A 200 2.07 8.74 -16.16
N GLN A 201 2.04 9.83 -16.95
CA GLN A 201 1.14 9.94 -18.11
C GLN A 201 1.51 8.92 -19.20
N LEU A 202 2.80 8.76 -19.49
CA LEU A 202 3.28 7.77 -20.45
C LEU A 202 2.97 6.35 -19.99
N ILE A 203 3.19 6.04 -18.70
CA ILE A 203 2.86 4.71 -18.15
C ILE A 203 1.36 4.44 -18.29
N SER A 204 0.51 5.40 -17.91
CA SER A 204 -0.94 5.28 -18.04
C SER A 204 -1.40 5.12 -19.50
N GLN A 205 -0.84 5.90 -20.42
CA GLN A 205 -1.12 5.79 -21.85
C GLN A 205 -0.71 4.43 -22.41
N THR A 206 0.51 3.99 -22.11
CA THR A 206 1.03 2.69 -22.55
C THR A 206 0.16 1.55 -22.01
N LEU A 207 -0.21 1.57 -20.73
CA LEU A 207 -1.09 0.54 -20.15
C LEU A 207 -2.49 0.54 -20.79
N SER A 208 -3.09 1.71 -21.04
CA SER A 208 -4.37 1.82 -21.76
C SER A 208 -4.28 1.26 -23.19
N GLU A 209 -3.20 1.59 -23.90
CA GLU A 209 -2.95 1.08 -25.25
C GLU A 209 -2.80 -0.46 -25.23
N PHE A 210 -2.13 -1.02 -24.21
CA PHE A 210 -2.02 -2.47 -24.05
C PHE A 210 -3.33 -3.15 -23.65
N SER A 211 -4.16 -2.55 -22.80
CA SER A 211 -5.49 -3.10 -22.48
C SER A 211 -6.42 -3.08 -23.69
N ASP A 212 -6.37 -2.02 -24.50
CA ASP A 212 -7.13 -1.92 -25.74
C ASP A 212 -6.65 -2.96 -26.77
N MET A 213 -5.35 -3.29 -26.78
CA MET A 213 -4.80 -4.37 -27.59
C MET A 213 -5.15 -5.77 -27.07
N GLN A 214 -5.31 -5.97 -25.76
CA GLN A 214 -5.78 -7.25 -25.21
C GLN A 214 -7.24 -7.54 -25.55
N ASN A 215 -8.08 -6.51 -25.76
CA ASN A 215 -9.45 -6.65 -26.26
C ASN A 215 -9.54 -7.08 -27.74
N LEU A 216 -8.41 -7.17 -28.45
CA LEU A 216 -8.29 -7.72 -29.79
C LEU A 216 -7.80 -9.17 -29.78
N GLN A 217 -8.23 -10.00 -28.81
CA GLN A 217 -7.94 -11.43 -28.87
C GLN A 217 -8.53 -12.04 -30.16
N PRO A 218 -7.73 -12.72 -30.99
CA PRO A 218 -8.25 -13.49 -32.12
C PRO A 218 -9.18 -14.59 -31.57
N ALA A 219 -10.34 -14.76 -32.21
CA ALA A 219 -11.29 -15.81 -31.85
C ALA A 219 -10.58 -17.18 -31.83
N GLY A 220 -10.37 -17.75 -30.64
CA GLY A 220 -9.77 -19.07 -30.46
C GLY A 220 -8.84 -19.28 -29.25
N TYR A 221 -8.54 -18.25 -28.45
CA TYR A 221 -7.77 -18.42 -27.20
C TYR A 221 -8.68 -18.66 -25.99
N GLU A 222 -9.31 -19.82 -25.93
CA GLU A 222 -9.83 -20.37 -24.67
C GLU A 222 -8.67 -21.00 -23.88
N GLY A 223 -8.48 -20.55 -22.63
CA GLY A 223 -7.76 -21.32 -21.62
C GLY A 223 -6.32 -20.92 -21.31
N LYS A 224 -6.18 -19.99 -20.34
CA LYS A 224 -5.30 -20.06 -19.15
C LYS A 224 -5.28 -18.67 -18.48
N LYS A 225 -6.10 -18.49 -17.43
CA LYS A 225 -5.90 -17.37 -16.49
C LYS A 225 -4.67 -17.69 -15.64
N SER A 226 -3.60 -16.95 -15.85
CA SER A 226 -2.46 -16.89 -14.92
C SER A 226 -2.04 -15.43 -14.73
N ASN A 227 -2.09 -15.03 -13.46
CA ASN A 227 -1.47 -13.88 -12.80
C ASN A 227 -2.20 -12.52 -12.87
N GLU A 228 -2.91 -12.27 -11.77
CA GLU A 228 -2.93 -11.01 -11.02
C GLU A 228 -3.13 -9.71 -11.83
N GLU A 229 -4.34 -9.51 -12.34
CA GLU A 229 -4.91 -8.17 -12.48
C GLU A 229 -6.14 -8.10 -11.59
N PHE A 230 -6.04 -7.26 -10.56
CA PHE A 230 -7.17 -6.85 -9.72
C PHE A 230 -8.10 -6.00 -10.61
N THR A 231 -9.30 -6.49 -10.89
CA THR A 231 -10.38 -5.67 -11.45
C THR A 231 -11.14 -5.03 -10.30
N GLU A 232 -11.51 -3.75 -10.45
CA GLU A 232 -12.22 -2.95 -9.43
C GLU A 232 -13.55 -3.57 -8.97
N GLU A 233 -14.04 -4.60 -9.68
CA GLU A 233 -15.27 -5.34 -9.39
C GLU A 233 -15.18 -6.23 -8.13
N GLU A 234 -13.99 -6.68 -7.70
CA GLU A 234 -13.84 -7.45 -6.45
C GLU A 234 -13.96 -6.58 -5.18
N PHE A 235 -13.99 -5.25 -5.31
CA PHE A 235 -14.10 -4.33 -4.17
C PHE A 235 -15.54 -4.14 -3.67
N PHE A 236 -16.54 -4.60 -4.43
CA PHE A 236 -17.96 -4.33 -4.15
C PHE A 236 -18.87 -5.58 -4.17
N GLU A 237 -18.33 -6.81 -4.12
CA GLU A 237 -19.22 -7.95 -3.85
C GLU A 237 -19.65 -7.92 -2.38
N GLU A 238 -20.92 -7.54 -2.23
CA GLU A 238 -21.70 -7.36 -1.02
C GLU A 238 -21.63 -8.56 -0.07
N GLU A 239 -21.64 -8.24 1.22
CA GLU A 239 -21.98 -9.14 2.31
C GLU A 239 -23.31 -9.83 1.99
N ALA A 240 -23.24 -11.09 1.55
CA ALA A 240 -24.40 -11.97 1.57
C ALA A 240 -24.66 -12.33 3.04
N GLU A 241 -25.66 -11.64 3.61
CA GLU A 241 -26.29 -11.92 4.89
C GLU A 241 -26.59 -13.42 5.03
N GLU A 242 -25.93 -14.10 5.97
CA GLU A 242 -26.46 -15.36 6.49
C GLU A 242 -27.62 -15.03 7.43
N GLU A 243 -28.83 -14.92 6.86
CA GLU A 243 -30.07 -15.00 7.62
C GLU A 243 -30.16 -16.39 8.30
N GLU A 244 -30.09 -16.42 9.63
CA GLU A 244 -30.62 -17.55 10.41
C GLU A 244 -32.13 -17.67 10.21
N PRO A 245 -32.70 -18.89 10.12
CA PRO A 245 -34.08 -19.10 10.47
C PRO A 245 -34.19 -19.66 11.90
N GLU A 246 -34.67 -18.82 12.81
CA GLU A 246 -35.44 -19.27 13.96
C GLU A 246 -36.59 -20.19 13.49
N THR A 247 -36.71 -21.39 14.05
CA THR A 247 -38.04 -21.94 14.36
C THR A 247 -38.03 -22.70 15.68
N GLY A 248 -38.82 -22.18 16.63
CA GLY A 248 -39.07 -22.78 17.92
C GLY A 248 -40.02 -23.99 17.88
N ALA A 249 -39.92 -24.73 18.97
CA ALA A 249 -40.69 -25.88 19.43
C ALA A 249 -42.20 -25.94 19.10
N SER A 250 -42.71 -27.16 18.88
CA SER A 250 -43.80 -27.77 19.68
C SER A 250 -44.11 -29.19 19.18
N GLY A 251 -44.21 -30.16 20.10
CA GLY A 251 -44.56 -31.54 19.80
C GLY A 251 -46.04 -31.82 19.56
N LYS A 252 -46.35 -33.03 19.06
CA LYS A 252 -47.31 -34.00 19.63
C LYS A 252 -47.50 -35.22 18.69
N GLY A 253 -47.19 -36.39 19.23
CA GLY A 253 -47.94 -37.66 19.20
C GLY A 253 -48.52 -38.22 17.89
N LYS A 254 -48.13 -39.45 17.56
CA LYS A 254 -48.91 -40.68 17.83
C LYS A 254 -48.01 -41.90 17.80
#